data_AF-A0AAW2WHF0-F1
#
_entry.id   AF-A0AAW2WHF0-F1
#
_cell.length_a   1.000
_cell.length_b   1.000
_cell.length_c   1.000
_cell.angle_alpha   90.00
_cell.angle_beta   90.00
_cell.angle_gamma   90.00
#
_symmetry.space_group_name_H-M   'P 1'
#
loop_
_entity.id
_entity.type
_entity.pdbx_description
1 polymer ?
#
loop_
_entity_poly.entity_id
_entity_poly.type
_entity_poly.pdbx_seq_one_letter_code
_entity_poly.pdbx_strand_id
1 'polypeptide(L)'
;MEGQYGLGYAKVAWKDVCLPMEEGGQGISDIQTLNYGLMCRRLWDVVVERSDSIWVTWVRHYRLRDRSIWTVNIRAGSWAWRKLIRLRILVQPHVDYVIGRGNTFSLWHDPWHPLGPLIHRFPMGPQQPMLPYIWSS
;
A
#
# COMPACT_ATOMS: atom_id res chain seq x y z
N MET A 1 5.02 -16.92 -61.60
CA MET A 1 4.01 -16.29 -60.72
C MET A 1 4.45 -16.56 -59.29
N GLU A 2 5.31 -15.70 -58.75
CA GLU A 2 5.81 -15.83 -57.38
C GLU A 2 4.81 -15.20 -56.41
N GLY A 3 4.23 -16.03 -55.54
CA GLY A 3 3.41 -15.56 -54.43
C GLY A 3 4.32 -15.13 -53.27
N GLN A 4 4.47 -13.83 -53.07
CA GLN A 4 5.06 -13.29 -51.85
C GLN A 4 4.06 -13.41 -50.70
N TYR A 5 4.18 -14.46 -49.90
CA TYR A 5 3.57 -14.51 -48.57
C TYR A 5 4.42 -13.66 -47.62
N GLY A 6 4.04 -12.39 -47.44
CA GLY A 6 4.53 -11.59 -46.34
C GLY A 6 4.08 -12.22 -45.03
N LEU A 7 4.96 -12.97 -44.38
CA LEU A 7 4.79 -13.47 -43.00
C LEU A 7 4.98 -12.32 -42.01
N GLY A 8 4.10 -11.32 -42.09
CA GLY A 8 4.03 -10.22 -41.16
C GLY A 8 3.06 -10.55 -40.04
N TYR A 9 3.57 -10.82 -38.82
CA TYR A 9 2.73 -10.86 -37.63
C TYR A 9 1.98 -9.52 -37.50
N ALA A 10 0.64 -9.56 -37.44
CA ALA A 10 -0.16 -8.37 -37.20
C ALA A 10 0.13 -7.85 -35.78
N LYS A 11 0.80 -6.69 -35.69
CA LYS A 11 1.09 -6.03 -34.42
C LYS A 11 -0.17 -5.29 -33.98
N VAL A 12 -0.88 -5.85 -33.01
CA VAL A 12 -2.02 -5.20 -32.34
C VAL A 12 -1.50 -4.51 -31.08
N ALA A 13 -1.98 -3.30 -30.79
CA ALA A 13 -1.58 -2.62 -29.56
C ALA A 13 -2.21 -3.33 -28.35
N TRP A 14 -1.44 -3.47 -27.26
CA TRP A 14 -1.91 -4.13 -26.04
C TRP A 14 -3.21 -3.52 -25.47
N LYS A 15 -3.38 -2.20 -25.65
CA LYS A 15 -4.59 -1.49 -25.24
C LYS A 15 -5.84 -2.01 -25.96
N ASP A 16 -5.72 -2.34 -27.24
CA ASP A 16 -6.83 -2.82 -28.06
C ASP A 16 -7.18 -4.27 -27.70
N VAL A 17 -6.16 -5.09 -27.36
CA VAL A 17 -6.35 -6.46 -26.87
C VAL A 17 -7.12 -6.46 -25.53
N CYS A 18 -6.89 -5.47 -24.68
CA CYS A 18 -7.49 -5.39 -23.37
C CYS A 18 -8.91 -4.83 -23.32
N LEU A 19 -9.46 -4.38 -24.45
CA LEU A 19 -10.85 -3.94 -24.51
C LEU A 19 -11.81 -5.12 -24.28
N PRO A 20 -13.01 -4.86 -23.76
CA PRO A 20 -14.09 -5.85 -23.73
C PRO A 20 -14.33 -6.46 -25.11
N MET A 21 -14.83 -7.69 -25.15
CA MET A 21 -15.18 -8.33 -26.43
C MET A 21 -16.27 -7.54 -27.16
N GLU A 22 -17.16 -6.83 -26.44
CA GLU A 22 -18.18 -5.98 -27.06
C GLU A 22 -17.59 -4.75 -27.78
N GLU A 23 -16.40 -4.31 -27.38
CA GLU A 23 -15.68 -3.16 -27.96
C GLU A 23 -14.62 -3.59 -29.00
N GLY A 24 -14.62 -4.87 -29.40
CA GLY A 24 -13.69 -5.40 -30.41
C GLY A 24 -12.33 -5.83 -29.87
N GLY A 25 -12.15 -5.89 -28.55
CA GLY A 25 -10.96 -6.46 -27.91
C GLY A 25 -11.03 -7.98 -27.71
N GLN A 26 -10.02 -8.52 -27.04
CA GLN A 26 -9.93 -9.95 -26.72
C GLN A 26 -10.44 -10.26 -25.30
N GLY A 27 -10.96 -9.27 -24.57
CA GLY A 27 -11.46 -9.46 -23.20
C GLY A 27 -10.36 -9.80 -22.17
N ILE A 28 -9.08 -9.63 -22.54
CA ILE A 28 -7.95 -9.90 -21.64
C ILE A 28 -7.79 -8.71 -20.70
N SER A 29 -7.78 -8.95 -19.38
CA SER A 29 -7.57 -7.86 -18.41
C SER A 29 -6.18 -7.24 -18.54
N ASP A 30 -6.11 -5.91 -18.50
CA ASP A 30 -4.85 -5.20 -18.50
C ASP A 30 -4.00 -5.55 -17.25
N ILE A 31 -2.82 -6.12 -17.50
CA ILE A 31 -1.92 -6.58 -16.46
C ILE A 31 -1.45 -5.45 -15.54
N GLN A 32 -1.33 -4.22 -16.07
CA GLN A 32 -0.91 -3.09 -15.25
C GLN A 32 -2.00 -2.75 -14.23
N THR A 33 -3.25 -2.68 -14.68
CA THR A 33 -4.44 -2.45 -13.85
C THR A 33 -4.61 -3.55 -12.80
N LEU A 34 -4.50 -4.82 -13.20
CA LEU A 34 -4.55 -5.95 -12.26
C LEU A 34 -3.47 -5.87 -11.19
N ASN A 35 -2.23 -5.59 -11.60
CA ASN A 35 -1.12 -5.46 -10.66
C ASN A 35 -1.36 -4.30 -9.68
N TYR A 36 -1.86 -3.16 -10.14
CA TYR A 36 -2.25 -2.06 -9.25
C TYR A 36 -3.31 -2.48 -8.23
N GLY A 37 -4.38 -3.15 -8.68
CA GLY A 37 -5.42 -3.67 -7.78
C GLY A 37 -4.86 -4.64 -6.74
N LEU A 38 -4.02 -5.59 -7.17
CA LEU A 38 -3.38 -6.56 -6.28
C LEU A 38 -2.44 -5.88 -5.27
N MET A 39 -1.66 -4.90 -5.69
CA MET A 39 -0.80 -4.13 -4.78
C MET A 39 -1.63 -3.35 -3.76
N CYS A 40 -2.72 -2.69 -4.17
CA CYS A 40 -3.64 -2.02 -3.27
C CYS A 40 -4.25 -3.00 -2.26
N ARG A 41 -4.63 -4.20 -2.72
CA ARG A 41 -5.14 -5.26 -1.83
C ARG A 41 -4.08 -5.70 -0.82
N ARG A 42 -2.83 -5.90 -1.24
CA ARG A 42 -1.74 -6.26 -0.32
C ARG A 42 -1.45 -5.16 0.69
N LEU A 43 -1.51 -3.90 0.26
CA LEU A 43 -1.37 -2.76 1.16
C LEU A 43 -2.51 -2.75 2.20
N TRP A 44 -3.74 -2.97 1.76
CA TRP A 44 -4.90 -3.08 2.64
C TRP A 44 -4.74 -4.18 3.69
N ASP A 45 -4.26 -5.36 3.28
CA ASP A 45 -4.01 -6.48 4.20
C ASP A 45 -2.99 -6.10 5.30
N VAL A 46 -2.00 -5.26 4.98
CA VAL A 46 -1.04 -4.73 5.97
C VAL A 46 -1.70 -3.69 6.88
N VAL A 47 -2.54 -2.81 6.35
CA VAL A 47 -3.24 -1.77 7.13
C VAL A 47 -4.19 -2.38 8.15
N VAL A 48 -4.95 -3.40 7.75
CA VAL A 48 -5.92 -4.09 8.63
C VAL A 48 -5.25 -5.15 9.52
N GLU A 49 -3.93 -5.28 9.44
CA GLU A 49 -3.13 -6.24 10.19
C GLU A 49 -3.66 -7.68 10.08
N ARG A 50 -3.91 -8.13 8.85
CA ARG A 50 -4.34 -9.49 8.55
C ARG A 50 -3.29 -10.53 8.96
N SER A 51 -3.40 -11.02 10.20
CA SER A 51 -2.44 -11.94 10.83
C SER A 51 -2.46 -13.36 10.25
N ASP A 52 -3.46 -13.69 9.42
CA ASP A 52 -3.52 -14.94 8.65
C ASP A 52 -2.49 -14.98 7.51
N SER A 53 -1.93 -13.83 7.12
CA SER A 53 -0.89 -13.75 6.10
C SER A 53 0.51 -13.70 6.70
N ILE A 54 1.30 -14.75 6.45
CA ILE A 54 2.74 -14.79 6.81
C ILE A 54 3.48 -13.57 6.26
N TRP A 55 3.14 -13.14 5.05
CA TRP A 55 3.75 -11.98 4.41
C TRP A 55 3.45 -10.69 5.17
N VAL A 56 2.21 -10.48 5.62
CA VAL A 56 1.83 -9.31 6.43
C VAL A 56 2.61 -9.32 7.75
N THR A 57 2.67 -10.46 8.43
CA THR A 57 3.43 -10.62 9.68
C THR A 57 4.92 -10.32 9.48
N TRP A 58 5.52 -10.83 8.39
CA TRP A 58 6.92 -10.54 8.05
C TRP A 58 7.14 -9.05 7.76
N VAL A 59 6.26 -8.42 6.98
CA VAL A 59 6.33 -6.98 6.69
C VAL A 59 6.25 -6.18 7.98
N ARG A 60 5.35 -6.53 8.89
CA ARG A 60 5.18 -5.81 10.15
C ARG A 60 6.44 -5.88 11.02
N HIS A 61 6.97 -7.07 11.24
CA HIS A 61 8.14 -7.25 12.12
C HIS A 61 9.44 -6.77 11.49
N TYR A 62 9.74 -7.17 10.25
CA TYR A 62 11.05 -6.90 9.64
C TYR A 62 11.11 -5.58 8.90
N ARG A 63 10.01 -5.18 8.26
CA ARG A 63 9.99 -4.02 7.36
C ARG A 63 9.51 -2.75 8.04
N LEU A 64 8.41 -2.84 8.77
CA LEU A 64 7.84 -1.73 9.52
C LEU A 64 8.51 -1.58 10.90
N ARG A 65 8.87 -2.71 11.54
CA ARG A 65 9.36 -2.77 12.93
C ARG A 65 8.35 -2.14 13.89
N ASP A 66 7.10 -2.56 13.76
CA ASP A 66 5.95 -2.06 14.54
C ASP A 66 5.70 -0.55 14.42
N ARG A 67 6.25 0.09 13.38
CA ARG A 67 5.93 1.47 13.01
C ARG A 67 4.73 1.54 12.08
N SER A 68 4.00 2.63 12.17
CA SER A 68 2.90 2.91 11.26
C SER A 68 3.34 2.98 9.80
N ILE A 69 2.59 2.33 8.92
CA ILE A 69 2.81 2.35 7.46
C ILE A 69 2.66 3.76 6.86
N TRP A 70 1.90 4.63 7.54
CA TRP A 70 1.59 5.99 7.10
C TRP A 70 2.78 6.93 7.23
N THR A 71 3.65 6.70 8.22
CA THR A 71 4.82 7.55 8.51
C THR A 71 6.14 6.95 8.07
N VAL A 72 6.15 5.74 7.49
CA VAL A 72 7.38 5.12 6.97
C VAL A 72 7.94 5.91 5.79
N ASN A 73 9.27 6.02 5.75
CA ASN A 73 10.00 6.72 4.71
C ASN A 73 9.93 5.97 3.36
N ILE A 74 9.41 6.63 2.33
CA ILE A 74 9.27 6.10 0.96
C ILE A 74 10.64 5.83 0.32
N ARG A 75 11.71 6.53 0.70
CA ARG A 75 13.04 6.36 0.09
C ARG A 75 13.75 5.08 0.54
N ALA A 76 13.26 4.41 1.59
CA ALA A 76 13.92 3.24 2.15
C ALA A 76 13.56 1.94 1.41
N GLY A 77 14.58 1.27 0.86
CA GLY A 77 14.58 -0.10 0.32
C GLY A 77 14.03 -0.31 -1.10
N SER A 78 13.49 -1.50 -1.38
CA SER A 78 13.37 -2.00 -2.76
C SER A 78 12.40 -1.18 -3.62
N TRP A 79 12.61 -1.17 -4.95
CA TRP A 79 11.70 -0.49 -5.88
C TRP A 79 10.23 -0.92 -5.69
N ALA A 80 9.97 -2.21 -5.52
CA ALA A 80 8.63 -2.74 -5.27
C ALA A 80 8.03 -2.20 -3.97
N TRP A 81 8.82 -2.15 -2.89
CA TRP A 81 8.39 -1.56 -1.62
C TRP A 81 8.01 -0.09 -1.77
N ARG A 82 8.84 0.69 -2.48
CA ARG A 82 8.56 2.11 -2.74
C ARG A 82 7.27 2.28 -3.53
N LYS A 83 7.02 1.40 -4.51
CA LYS A 83 5.78 1.41 -5.29
C LYS A 83 4.56 1.07 -4.44
N LEU A 84 4.67 0.07 -3.56
CA LEU A 84 3.61 -0.30 -2.61
C LEU A 84 3.28 0.86 -1.65
N ILE A 85 4.29 1.46 -0.99
CA ILE A 85 4.07 2.54 -0.02
C ILE A 85 3.48 3.79 -0.67
N ARG A 86 3.79 4.07 -1.93
CA ARG A 86 3.16 5.20 -2.66
C ARG A 86 1.64 5.06 -2.78
N LEU A 87 1.10 3.83 -2.80
CA LEU A 87 -0.34 3.59 -2.89
C LEU A 87 -1.09 3.96 -1.61
N ARG A 88 -0.39 4.22 -0.50
CA ARG A 88 -1.03 4.61 0.77
C ARG A 88 -1.91 5.84 0.63
N ILE A 89 -1.55 6.80 -0.22
CA ILE A 89 -2.36 8.01 -0.43
C ILE A 89 -3.75 7.69 -1.00
N LEU A 90 -3.88 6.59 -1.74
CA LEU A 90 -5.15 6.15 -2.32
C LEU A 90 -5.98 5.36 -1.31
N VAL A 91 -5.31 4.63 -0.41
CA VAL A 91 -5.98 3.80 0.60
C VAL A 91 -6.38 4.62 1.83
N GLN A 92 -5.57 5.62 2.22
CA GLN A 92 -5.76 6.43 3.43
C GLN A 92 -7.19 6.99 3.60
N PRO A 93 -7.86 7.54 2.56
CA PRO A 93 -9.20 8.09 2.70
C PRO A 93 -10.29 7.05 3.00
N HIS A 94 -9.96 5.76 2.86
CA HIS A 94 -10.89 4.64 3.05
C HIS A 94 -10.62 3.87 4.35
N VAL A 95 -9.78 4.41 5.24
CA VAL A 95 -9.38 3.76 6.49
C VAL A 95 -9.87 4.61 7.66
N ASP A 96 -10.85 4.09 8.39
CA ASP A 96 -11.33 4.67 9.63
C ASP A 96 -10.73 3.93 10.83
N TYR A 97 -10.30 4.71 11.82
CA TYR A 97 -9.72 4.19 13.06
C TYR A 97 -10.74 4.25 14.20
N VAL A 98 -11.00 3.11 14.83
CA VAL A 98 -11.81 3.03 16.05
C VAL A 98 -10.88 3.09 17.26
N ILE A 99 -10.88 4.22 17.95
CA ILE A 99 -10.05 4.45 19.15
C ILE A 99 -10.55 3.53 20.28
N GLY A 100 -9.62 2.83 20.94
CA GLY A 100 -9.92 2.06 22.16
C GLY A 100 -9.94 0.53 22.00
N ARG A 101 -9.57 -0.02 20.84
CA ARG A 101 -9.47 -1.48 20.64
C ARG A 101 -8.02 -1.94 20.45
N GLY A 102 -7.30 -2.16 21.56
CA GLY A 102 -6.03 -2.88 21.61
C GLY A 102 -4.75 -2.09 21.32
N ASN A 103 -3.63 -2.82 21.15
CA ASN A 103 -2.25 -2.32 21.02
C ASN A 103 -1.84 -1.89 19.61
N THR A 104 -2.76 -1.83 18.65
CA THR A 104 -2.45 -1.66 17.21
C THR A 104 -2.58 -0.22 16.72
N PHE A 105 -2.93 0.71 17.62
CA PHE A 105 -3.18 2.10 17.31
C PHE A 105 -2.04 3.00 17.80
N SER A 106 -1.52 3.84 16.90
CA SER A 106 -0.54 4.88 17.22
C SER A 106 -1.15 6.28 17.11
N LEU A 107 -1.38 6.92 18.26
CA LEU A 107 -1.96 8.26 18.34
C LEU A 107 -1.25 9.30 17.45
N TRP A 108 0.08 9.21 17.33
CA TRP A 108 0.89 10.20 16.62
C TRP A 108 1.12 9.86 15.15
N HIS A 109 1.15 8.57 14.82
CA HIS A 109 1.59 8.10 13.51
C HIS A 109 0.44 7.62 12.62
N ASP A 110 -0.71 7.27 13.18
CA ASP A 110 -1.87 6.85 12.40
C ASP A 110 -2.79 8.02 12.02
N PRO A 111 -3.40 8.00 10.82
CA PRO A 111 -4.24 9.06 10.29
C PRO A 111 -5.68 8.96 10.79
N TRP A 112 -5.88 8.82 12.11
CA TRP A 112 -7.23 8.74 12.71
C TRP A 112 -7.94 10.10 12.78
N HIS A 113 -7.18 11.19 12.70
CA HIS A 113 -7.71 12.55 12.71
C HIS A 113 -7.84 13.07 11.27
N PRO A 114 -8.83 13.94 10.95
CA PRO A 114 -8.98 14.54 9.62
C PRO A 114 -7.74 15.27 9.09
N LEU A 115 -6.80 15.62 9.97
CA LEU A 115 -5.54 16.26 9.63
C LEU A 115 -4.43 15.26 9.24
N GLY A 116 -4.74 13.96 9.19
CA GLY A 116 -3.77 12.89 8.99
C GLY A 116 -2.93 12.62 10.25
N PRO A 117 -1.76 11.98 10.11
CA PRO A 117 -0.89 11.67 11.23
C PRO A 117 -0.42 12.94 11.95
N LEU A 118 -0.70 13.03 13.26
CA LEU A 118 -0.41 14.24 14.05
C LEU A 118 1.08 14.61 14.07
N ILE A 119 1.98 13.64 13.93
CA ILE A 119 3.43 13.88 13.87
C ILE A 119 3.83 14.79 12.70
N HIS A 120 3.06 14.81 11.60
CA HIS A 120 3.34 15.71 10.49
C HIS A 120 2.97 17.16 10.80
N ARG A 121 1.97 17.39 11.68
CA ARG A 121 1.50 18.73 12.06
C ARG A 121 2.24 19.27 13.29
N PHE A 122 2.56 18.38 14.22
CA PHE A 122 3.25 18.65 15.48
C PHE A 122 4.55 17.84 15.53
N PRO A 123 5.59 18.25 14.78
CA PRO A 123 6.84 17.48 14.66
C PRO A 123 7.59 17.33 15.99
N MET A 124 7.22 18.09 17.02
CA MET A 124 7.78 17.97 18.36
C MET A 124 7.18 16.82 19.19
N GLY A 125 6.06 16.20 18.76
CA GLY A 125 5.44 15.05 19.43
C GLY A 125 5.28 15.21 20.95
N PRO A 126 5.05 14.14 21.72
CA PRO A 126 5.25 14.20 23.16
C PRO A 126 6.77 14.25 23.39
N GLN A 127 7.30 15.41 23.78
CA GLN A 127 8.70 15.56 24.18
C GLN A 127 8.93 14.90 25.54
N GLN A 128 8.92 13.56 25.59
CA GLN A 128 9.54 12.71 26.63
C GLN A 128 9.11 11.23 26.40
N PRO A 129 10.01 10.23 26.61
CA PRO A 129 9.51 8.93 27.04
C PRO A 129 8.74 9.17 28.33
N MET A 130 7.51 8.65 28.45
CA MET A 130 6.85 8.62 29.75
C MET A 130 7.78 7.88 30.71
N LEU A 131 8.51 8.63 31.54
CA LEU A 131 9.41 8.09 32.54
C LEU A 131 8.57 7.14 33.40
N PRO A 132 9.03 5.90 33.67
CA PRO A 132 8.38 5.08 34.67
C PRO A 132 8.48 5.82 36.01
N TYR A 133 7.31 6.13 36.53
CA TYR A 133 7.01 6.60 37.88
C TYR A 133 8.14 6.36 38.89
N ILE A 134 8.78 7.46 39.30
CA ILE A 134 9.43 7.56 40.60
C ILE A 134 8.32 7.46 41.65
N TRP A 135 8.20 6.29 42.27
CA TRP A 135 7.71 6.13 43.65
C TRP A 135 8.42 4.94 44.28
N SER A 136 9.51 5.23 44.98
CA SER A 136 9.92 4.47 46.16
C SER A 136 10.53 5.48 47.14
N SER A 137 9.66 6.02 47.99
CA SER A 137 10.05 6.37 49.37
C SER A 137 10.27 5.08 50.16
#